data_AF-A0A2H0NYR1-F1
#
_entry.id   AF-A0A2H0NYR1-F1
#
_cell.length_a   1.000
_cell.length_b   1.000
_cell.length_c   1.000
_cell.angle_alpha   90.00
_cell.angle_beta   90.00
_cell.angle_gamma   90.00
#
_symmetry.space_group_name_H-M   'P 1'
#
loop_
_entity.id
_entity.type
_entity.pdbx_description
1 polymer ?
#
loop_
_entity_poly.entity_id
_entity_poly.type
_entity_poly.pdbx_seq_one_letter_code
_entity_poly.pdbx_strand_id
1 'polypeptide(L)'
;MRLSPAILVLLLALPCAALSPDTAPSVRMEKEFARLEAQASASPAARRLFAATRHVPRREVRGSGLPDAIGVRGGAKPELVFDALRLPEVTETDAELLLMLNSARAFLAFPIPIVEAEQAAWQWTLLFAVERGAEDAAVFGTRLAGAVRAAGSRSEALDRSALPPRSPWELAETPVLKLPEDALERAGLLLYLLEKDPDRFYWAVEAGSAWPRGSARLSEIEDLYSLRGVDIAALRVPPEGPYTTLGGRRYASSLVRTAFLLRGSGEVERLREGLEAYDSVGLAAMRSAINRWRRAVGK
;
A
#
# COMPACT_ATOMS: atom_id res chain seq x y z
N MET A 1 6.85 -54.57 24.91
CA MET A 1 5.59 -53.78 24.94
C MET A 1 5.38 -53.16 23.57
N ARG A 2 4.34 -53.59 22.85
CA ARG A 2 3.98 -53.11 21.52
C ARG A 2 3.02 -51.92 21.69
N LEU A 3 3.41 -50.74 21.23
CA LEU A 3 2.54 -49.56 21.22
C LEU A 3 1.62 -49.61 19.99
N SER A 4 0.32 -49.43 20.22
CA SER A 4 -0.76 -49.49 19.23
C SER A 4 -0.65 -48.38 18.15
N PRO A 5 -0.99 -48.66 16.88
CA PRO A 5 -1.00 -47.68 15.79
C PRO A 5 -2.24 -46.76 15.77
N ALA A 6 -3.04 -46.74 16.82
CA ALA A 6 -4.36 -46.07 16.84
C ALA A 6 -4.32 -44.56 17.17
N ILE A 7 -3.14 -43.94 17.32
CA ILE A 7 -2.99 -42.51 17.66
C ILE A 7 -2.45 -41.68 16.47
N LEU A 8 -2.35 -42.26 15.27
CA LEU A 8 -1.75 -41.59 14.10
C LEU A 8 -2.76 -41.13 13.02
N VAL A 9 -4.05 -41.01 13.34
CA VAL A 9 -5.08 -40.61 12.35
C VAL A 9 -5.85 -39.34 12.76
N LEU A 10 -5.62 -38.78 13.95
CA LEU A 10 -6.39 -37.63 14.45
C LEU A 10 -5.69 -36.26 14.35
N LEU A 11 -4.75 -36.09 13.40
CA LEU A 11 -4.03 -34.82 13.18
C LEU A 11 -4.03 -34.33 11.71
N LEU A 12 -4.86 -34.93 10.85
CA LEU A 12 -5.01 -34.53 9.43
C LEU A 12 -6.34 -33.82 9.12
N ALA A 13 -7.08 -33.40 10.16
CA ALA A 13 -8.24 -32.52 10.02
C ALA A 13 -7.88 -31.10 10.52
N LEU A 14 -6.81 -30.52 9.97
CA LEU A 14 -6.78 -29.07 9.87
C LEU A 14 -7.92 -28.69 8.92
N PRO A 15 -8.83 -27.77 9.29
CA PRO A 15 -9.75 -27.24 8.31
C PRO A 15 -8.88 -26.59 7.24
N CYS A 16 -8.81 -27.22 6.06
CA CYS A 16 -8.67 -26.48 4.83
C CYS A 16 -9.79 -25.44 4.90
N ALA A 17 -9.45 -24.22 5.35
CA ALA A 17 -10.26 -23.06 5.07
C ALA A 17 -10.46 -23.10 3.57
N ALA A 18 -11.64 -23.51 3.15
CA ALA A 18 -11.99 -23.62 1.75
C ALA A 18 -11.72 -22.23 1.18
N LEU A 19 -10.67 -22.10 0.37
CA LEU A 19 -10.51 -20.96 -0.50
C LEU A 19 -11.79 -20.97 -1.34
N SER A 20 -12.73 -20.09 -0.99
CA SER A 20 -13.89 -19.84 -1.82
C SER A 20 -13.36 -19.60 -3.23
N PRO A 21 -13.88 -20.29 -4.26
CA PRO A 21 -13.36 -20.13 -5.61
C PRO A 21 -13.39 -18.63 -5.96
N ASP A 22 -12.25 -18.08 -6.38
CA ASP A 22 -12.18 -16.73 -6.91
C ASP A 22 -13.08 -16.68 -8.15
N THR A 23 -14.27 -16.11 -8.00
CA THR A 23 -15.26 -16.02 -9.08
C THR A 23 -15.22 -14.64 -9.73
N ALA A 24 -15.63 -14.58 -11.00
CA ALA A 24 -15.98 -13.32 -11.63
C ALA A 24 -16.96 -12.54 -10.73
N PRO A 25 -16.91 -11.19 -10.72
CA PRO A 25 -17.78 -10.41 -9.87
C PRO A 25 -19.26 -10.65 -10.21
N SER A 26 -20.11 -10.72 -9.20
CA SER A 26 -21.56 -10.77 -9.40
C SER A 26 -22.07 -9.46 -10.03
N VAL A 27 -23.24 -9.51 -10.67
CA VAL A 27 -23.90 -8.32 -11.25
C VAL A 27 -24.09 -7.21 -10.20
N ARG A 28 -24.35 -7.58 -8.94
CA ARG A 28 -24.45 -6.63 -7.83
C ARG A 28 -23.11 -5.95 -7.58
N MET A 29 -22.03 -6.72 -7.52
CA MET A 29 -20.68 -6.20 -7.27
C MET A 29 -20.19 -5.31 -8.41
N GLU A 30 -20.45 -5.68 -9.67
CA GLU A 30 -20.12 -4.82 -10.82
C GLU A 30 -20.86 -3.47 -10.76
N LYS A 31 -22.14 -3.47 -10.37
CA LYS A 31 -22.89 -2.22 -10.19
C LYS A 31 -22.32 -1.36 -9.07
N GLU A 32 -21.94 -1.99 -7.96
CA GLU A 32 -21.34 -1.28 -6.82
C GLU A 32 -19.98 -0.68 -7.19
N PHE A 33 -19.15 -1.45 -7.90
CA PHE A 33 -17.89 -0.95 -8.42
C PHE A 33 -18.10 0.24 -9.37
N ALA A 34 -18.99 0.11 -10.35
CA ALA A 34 -19.26 1.17 -11.31
C ALA A 34 -19.79 2.44 -10.61
N ARG A 35 -20.56 2.29 -9.54
CA ARG A 35 -21.04 3.39 -8.69
C ARG A 35 -19.87 4.11 -8.01
N LEU A 36 -18.99 3.36 -7.33
CA LEU A 36 -17.81 3.92 -6.66
C LEU A 36 -16.83 4.56 -7.65
N GLU A 37 -16.59 3.93 -8.81
CA GLU A 37 -15.73 4.47 -9.86
C GLU A 37 -16.29 5.78 -10.43
N ALA A 38 -17.61 5.84 -10.68
CA ALA A 38 -18.27 7.06 -11.17
C ALA A 38 -18.18 8.22 -10.16
N GLN A 39 -18.35 7.93 -8.87
CA GLN A 39 -18.21 8.92 -7.80
C GLN A 39 -16.77 9.42 -7.69
N ALA A 40 -15.81 8.51 -7.61
CA ALA A 40 -14.39 8.84 -7.51
C ALA A 40 -13.90 9.63 -8.74
N SER A 41 -14.46 9.35 -9.93
CA SER A 41 -14.10 10.00 -11.20
C SER A 41 -14.34 11.52 -11.25
N ALA A 42 -14.94 12.14 -10.23
CA ALA A 42 -14.91 13.60 -10.07
C ALA A 42 -13.47 14.13 -9.92
N SER A 43 -12.58 13.37 -9.27
CA SER A 43 -11.16 13.72 -9.11
C SER A 43 -10.35 13.46 -10.39
N PRO A 44 -9.53 14.42 -10.84
CA PRO A 44 -8.53 14.21 -11.89
C PRO A 44 -7.57 13.04 -11.61
N ALA A 45 -7.13 12.86 -10.37
CA ALA A 45 -6.33 11.72 -9.97
C ALA A 45 -7.08 10.40 -10.22
N ALA A 46 -8.32 10.27 -9.73
CA ALA A 46 -9.12 9.06 -9.95
C ALA A 46 -9.24 8.69 -11.44
N ARG A 47 -9.57 9.67 -12.30
CA ARG A 47 -9.69 9.42 -13.76
C ARG A 47 -8.40 8.89 -14.38
N ARG A 48 -7.24 9.46 -14.01
CA ARG A 48 -5.93 9.00 -14.50
C ARG A 48 -5.64 7.58 -14.02
N LEU A 49 -5.91 7.30 -12.76
CA LEU A 49 -5.65 5.99 -12.18
C LEU A 49 -6.54 4.91 -12.81
N PHE A 50 -7.84 5.16 -12.94
CA PHE A 50 -8.77 4.22 -13.59
C PHE A 50 -8.45 3.99 -15.07
N ALA A 51 -8.00 5.03 -15.78
CA ALA A 51 -7.52 4.86 -17.14
C ALA A 51 -6.29 3.92 -17.20
N ALA A 52 -5.37 4.04 -16.23
CA ALA A 52 -4.19 3.19 -16.13
C ALA A 52 -4.54 1.76 -15.69
N THR A 53 -5.55 1.57 -14.83
CA THR A 53 -5.94 0.27 -14.28
C THR A 53 -7.13 -0.39 -14.98
N ARG A 54 -7.63 0.18 -16.09
CA ARG A 54 -8.79 -0.36 -16.85
C ARG A 54 -8.68 -1.83 -17.26
N HIS A 55 -7.46 -2.35 -17.35
CA HIS A 55 -7.14 -3.70 -17.79
C HIS A 55 -6.95 -4.69 -16.62
N VAL A 56 -6.94 -4.19 -15.38
CA VAL A 56 -6.76 -5.00 -14.17
C VAL A 56 -8.04 -5.80 -13.93
N PRO A 57 -7.97 -7.15 -13.89
CA PRO A 57 -9.14 -7.99 -13.61
C PRO A 57 -9.74 -7.70 -12.24
N ARG A 58 -11.06 -7.84 -12.15
CA ARG A 58 -11.84 -7.74 -10.91
C ARG A 58 -12.30 -9.12 -10.46
N ARG A 59 -12.33 -9.35 -9.15
CA ARG A 59 -12.78 -10.60 -8.51
C ARG A 59 -13.68 -10.31 -7.34
N GLU A 60 -14.68 -11.17 -7.15
CA GLU A 60 -15.49 -11.19 -5.93
C GLU A 60 -15.09 -12.40 -5.08
N VAL A 61 -14.96 -12.16 -3.78
CA VAL A 61 -14.74 -13.19 -2.77
C VAL A 61 -15.75 -13.04 -1.64
N ARG A 62 -15.96 -14.10 -0.88
CA ARG A 62 -16.85 -14.12 0.29
C ARG A 62 -16.09 -14.62 1.51
N GLY A 63 -15.90 -13.75 2.50
CA GLY A 63 -15.27 -14.12 3.77
C GLY A 63 -13.79 -14.48 3.61
N SER A 64 -13.08 -13.78 2.72
CA SER A 64 -11.68 -14.08 2.45
C SER A 64 -10.77 -13.38 3.46
N GLY A 65 -9.58 -13.94 3.68
CA GLY A 65 -8.53 -13.36 4.54
C GLY A 65 -7.88 -12.08 3.99
N LEU A 66 -8.62 -11.25 3.26
CA LEU A 66 -8.18 -9.89 2.94
C LEU A 66 -8.17 -9.04 4.22
N PRO A 67 -7.20 -8.13 4.39
CA PRO A 67 -7.19 -7.21 5.52
C PRO A 67 -8.31 -6.17 5.45
N ASP A 68 -8.73 -5.77 4.24
CA ASP A 68 -9.74 -4.73 3.98
C ASP A 68 -10.86 -5.23 3.05
N ALA A 69 -11.95 -4.47 2.92
CA ALA A 69 -13.10 -4.80 2.07
C ALA A 69 -12.78 -4.80 0.55
N ILE A 70 -11.74 -4.07 0.15
CA ILE A 70 -11.19 -4.06 -1.21
C ILE A 70 -9.68 -4.30 -1.06
N GLY A 71 -9.12 -5.16 -1.91
CA GLY A 71 -7.71 -5.53 -1.88
C GLY A 71 -7.10 -5.74 -3.26
N VAL A 72 -5.78 -5.95 -3.30
CA VAL A 72 -5.04 -6.39 -4.51
C VAL A 72 -4.39 -7.73 -4.23
N ARG A 73 -4.42 -8.63 -5.23
CA ARG A 73 -3.67 -9.90 -5.24
C ARG A 73 -2.89 -10.04 -6.53
N GLY A 74 -2.01 -11.06 -6.62
CA GLY A 74 -1.43 -11.50 -7.90
C GLY A 74 -0.05 -10.92 -8.26
N GLY A 75 0.55 -10.07 -7.41
CA GLY A 75 1.89 -9.53 -7.63
C GLY A 75 2.01 -8.86 -9.00
N ALA A 76 2.93 -9.33 -9.85
CA ALA A 76 3.12 -8.84 -11.23
C ALA A 76 1.89 -8.93 -12.16
N LYS A 77 0.87 -9.71 -11.79
CA LYS A 77 -0.42 -9.79 -12.47
C LYS A 77 -1.51 -9.38 -11.47
N PRO A 78 -1.64 -8.08 -11.19
CA PRO A 78 -2.54 -7.61 -10.16
C PRO A 78 -4.00 -7.95 -10.53
N GLU A 79 -4.78 -8.30 -9.52
CA GLU A 79 -6.24 -8.39 -9.59
C GLU A 79 -6.83 -7.59 -8.44
N LEU A 80 -7.88 -6.80 -8.71
CA LEU A 80 -8.67 -6.11 -7.71
C LEU A 80 -9.70 -7.07 -7.13
N VAL A 81 -9.68 -7.25 -5.82
CA VAL A 81 -10.53 -8.22 -5.12
C VAL A 81 -11.48 -7.50 -4.18
N PHE A 82 -12.77 -7.80 -4.29
CA PHE A 82 -13.84 -7.23 -3.47
C PHE A 82 -14.42 -8.30 -2.54
N ASP A 83 -14.41 -8.03 -1.24
CA ASP A 83 -15.08 -8.90 -0.28
C ASP A 83 -16.56 -8.51 -0.16
N ALA A 84 -17.43 -9.36 -0.69
CA ALA A 84 -18.86 -9.10 -0.73
C ALA A 84 -19.53 -9.04 0.64
N LEU A 85 -18.89 -9.57 1.69
CA LEU A 85 -19.41 -9.51 3.06
C LEU A 85 -18.95 -8.25 3.78
N ARG A 86 -17.72 -7.79 3.54
CA ARG A 86 -17.14 -6.63 4.25
C ARG A 86 -17.43 -5.30 3.55
N LEU A 87 -17.61 -5.29 2.24
CA LEU A 87 -17.89 -4.06 1.49
C LEU A 87 -19.17 -3.32 1.96
N PRO A 88 -20.28 -4.01 2.32
CA PRO A 88 -21.44 -3.34 2.90
C PRO A 88 -21.24 -2.81 4.33
N GLU A 89 -20.18 -3.23 5.03
CA GLU A 89 -19.90 -2.82 6.41
C GLU A 89 -19.07 -1.54 6.50
N VAL A 90 -18.38 -1.16 5.42
CA VAL A 90 -17.58 0.07 5.35
C VAL A 90 -18.43 1.23 4.88
N THR A 91 -18.06 2.45 5.29
CA THR A 91 -18.74 3.65 4.80
C THR A 91 -18.45 3.85 3.32
N GLU A 92 -19.33 4.57 2.62
CA GLU A 92 -19.11 4.92 1.21
C GLU A 92 -17.78 5.66 0.99
N THR A 93 -17.44 6.59 1.90
CA THR A 93 -16.16 7.32 1.88
C THR A 93 -14.97 6.37 2.04
N ASP A 94 -15.06 5.40 2.94
CA ASP A 94 -13.99 4.40 3.12
C ASP A 94 -13.89 3.48 1.90
N ALA A 95 -15.02 3.07 1.31
CA ALA A 95 -15.04 2.27 0.11
C ALA A 95 -14.39 3.00 -1.08
N GLU A 96 -14.67 4.30 -1.27
CA GLU A 96 -13.99 5.14 -2.27
C GLU A 96 -12.48 5.20 -2.03
N LEU A 97 -12.04 5.44 -0.78
CA LEU A 97 -10.62 5.50 -0.43
C LEU A 97 -9.90 4.15 -0.60
N LEU A 98 -10.54 3.05 -0.20
CA LEU A 98 -10.03 1.70 -0.39
C LEU A 98 -9.94 1.33 -1.87
N LEU A 99 -10.94 1.70 -2.68
CA LEU A 99 -10.90 1.51 -4.13
C LEU A 99 -9.70 2.24 -4.75
N MET A 100 -9.47 3.49 -4.32
CA MET A 100 -8.37 4.31 -4.82
C MET A 100 -7.00 3.76 -4.41
N LEU A 101 -6.82 3.41 -3.14
CA LEU A 101 -5.59 2.80 -2.65
C LEU A 101 -5.25 1.51 -3.40
N ASN A 102 -6.23 0.62 -3.54
CA ASN A 102 -5.99 -0.67 -4.18
C ASN A 102 -5.85 -0.54 -5.70
N SER A 103 -6.50 0.43 -6.34
CA SER A 103 -6.20 0.77 -7.74
C SER A 103 -4.77 1.27 -7.88
N ALA A 104 -4.27 2.08 -6.94
CA ALA A 104 -2.91 2.59 -6.99
C ALA A 104 -1.88 1.47 -6.78
N ARG A 105 -2.13 0.57 -5.82
CA ARG A 105 -1.35 -0.65 -5.63
C ARG A 105 -1.35 -1.56 -6.86
N ALA A 106 -2.49 -1.69 -7.54
CA ALA A 106 -2.60 -2.47 -8.76
C ALA A 106 -1.83 -1.82 -9.93
N PHE A 107 -1.87 -0.49 -10.05
CA PHE A 107 -1.07 0.25 -11.02
C PHE A 107 0.44 0.10 -10.76
N LEU A 108 0.84 0.15 -9.49
CA LEU A 108 2.21 -0.01 -9.02
C LEU A 108 2.55 -1.46 -8.66
N ALA A 109 1.85 -2.43 -9.26
CA ALA A 109 2.02 -3.83 -8.91
C ALA A 109 3.29 -4.38 -9.56
N PHE A 110 4.33 -4.49 -8.77
CA PHE A 110 5.59 -5.09 -9.19
C PHE A 110 5.65 -6.58 -8.80
N PRO A 111 6.52 -7.38 -9.44
CA PRO A 111 6.73 -8.79 -9.07
C PRO A 111 7.14 -9.00 -7.60
N ILE A 112 7.59 -7.93 -6.94
CA ILE A 112 8.10 -7.91 -5.58
C ILE A 112 7.53 -6.70 -4.81
N PRO A 113 7.25 -6.84 -3.51
CA PRO A 113 6.90 -5.69 -2.67
C PRO A 113 8.07 -4.72 -2.57
N ILE A 114 7.83 -3.45 -2.89
CA ILE A 114 8.79 -2.35 -2.81
C ILE A 114 8.17 -1.26 -1.94
N VAL A 115 8.97 -0.72 -1.01
CA VAL A 115 8.48 0.23 0.00
C VAL A 115 7.93 1.50 -0.65
N GLU A 116 8.65 2.01 -1.63
CA GLU A 116 8.33 3.20 -2.40
C GLU A 116 7.01 3.05 -3.19
N ALA A 117 6.66 1.83 -3.62
CA ALA A 117 5.40 1.58 -4.32
C ALA A 117 4.18 1.75 -3.40
N GLU A 118 4.28 1.32 -2.13
CA GLU A 118 3.21 1.54 -1.16
C GLU A 118 3.13 3.02 -0.73
N GLN A 119 4.27 3.69 -0.57
CA GLN A 119 4.32 5.13 -0.32
C GLN A 119 3.66 5.92 -1.47
N ALA A 120 3.97 5.59 -2.72
CA ALA A 120 3.36 6.19 -3.90
C ALA A 120 1.85 5.87 -3.98
N ALA A 121 1.42 4.64 -3.64
CA ALA A 121 0.01 4.28 -3.58
C ALA A 121 -0.78 5.13 -2.56
N TRP A 122 -0.19 5.40 -1.40
CA TRP A 122 -0.77 6.32 -0.42
C TRP A 122 -0.77 7.77 -0.90
N GLN A 123 0.29 8.24 -1.54
CA GLN A 123 0.31 9.60 -2.12
C GLN A 123 -0.79 9.79 -3.17
N TRP A 124 -1.02 8.80 -4.04
CA TRP A 124 -2.16 8.78 -4.96
C TRP A 124 -3.49 8.92 -4.23
N THR A 125 -3.66 8.12 -3.17
CA THR A 125 -4.89 8.09 -2.37
C THR A 125 -5.14 9.42 -1.67
N LEU A 126 -4.09 10.04 -1.12
CA LEU A 126 -4.18 11.36 -0.50
C LEU A 126 -4.49 12.46 -1.52
N LEU A 127 -3.88 12.41 -2.72
CA LEU A 127 -4.15 13.37 -3.79
C LEU A 127 -5.61 13.29 -4.23
N PHE A 128 -6.11 12.07 -4.41
CA PHE A 128 -7.52 11.81 -4.64
C PHE A 128 -8.38 12.40 -3.51
N ALA A 129 -8.06 12.10 -2.24
CA ALA A 129 -8.88 12.52 -1.11
C ALA A 129 -9.02 14.05 -1.04
N VAL A 130 -7.95 14.80 -1.27
CA VAL A 130 -8.00 16.28 -1.26
C VAL A 130 -8.69 16.84 -2.51
N GLU A 131 -8.53 16.23 -3.69
CA GLU A 131 -9.27 16.65 -4.88
C GLU A 131 -10.78 16.37 -4.73
N ARG A 132 -11.14 15.16 -4.30
CA ARG A 132 -12.53 14.76 -4.01
C ARG A 132 -13.14 15.65 -2.93
N GLY A 133 -12.39 15.94 -1.87
CA GLY A 133 -12.81 16.84 -0.80
C GLY A 133 -12.96 18.30 -1.24
N ALA A 134 -12.28 18.74 -2.31
CA ALA A 134 -12.49 20.07 -2.87
C ALA A 134 -13.77 20.13 -3.71
N GLU A 135 -14.06 19.09 -4.50
CA GLU A 135 -15.26 18.99 -5.33
C GLU A 135 -16.55 18.79 -4.51
N ASP A 136 -16.46 18.07 -3.40
CA ASP A 136 -17.55 17.86 -2.44
C ASP A 136 -17.12 18.33 -1.05
N ALA A 137 -16.95 19.64 -0.94
CA ALA A 137 -16.49 20.29 0.29
C ALA A 137 -17.44 20.06 1.47
N ALA A 138 -18.76 20.11 1.21
CA ALA A 138 -19.78 20.04 2.25
C ALA A 138 -19.77 18.69 2.97
N VAL A 139 -19.68 17.58 2.24
CA VAL A 139 -19.76 16.23 2.81
C VAL A 139 -18.38 15.62 2.96
N PHE A 140 -17.72 15.30 1.85
CA PHE A 140 -16.42 14.62 1.87
C PHE A 140 -15.33 15.51 2.47
N GLY A 141 -15.24 16.76 2.03
CA GLY A 141 -14.21 17.70 2.46
C GLY A 141 -14.24 17.98 3.96
N THR A 142 -15.44 18.21 4.53
CA THR A 142 -15.63 18.40 5.98
C THR A 142 -15.26 17.16 6.78
N ARG A 143 -15.63 15.96 6.31
CA ARG A 143 -15.25 14.68 6.95
C ARG A 143 -13.73 14.48 6.96
N LEU A 144 -13.06 14.69 5.83
CA LEU A 144 -11.60 14.63 5.75
C LEU A 144 -10.94 15.66 6.68
N ALA A 145 -11.47 16.89 6.75
CA ALA A 145 -10.94 17.93 7.63
C ALA A 145 -11.11 17.54 9.11
N GLY A 146 -12.23 16.91 9.46
CA GLY A 146 -12.46 16.31 10.77
C GLY A 146 -11.41 15.25 11.11
N ALA A 147 -11.17 14.31 10.19
CA ALA A 147 -10.17 13.25 10.35
C ALA A 147 -8.74 13.81 10.51
N VAL A 148 -8.35 14.80 9.70
CA VAL A 148 -7.04 15.48 9.81
C VAL A 148 -6.88 16.16 11.17
N ARG A 149 -7.91 16.89 11.65
CA ARG A 149 -7.87 17.54 12.96
C ARG A 149 -7.75 16.52 14.10
N ALA A 150 -8.57 15.46 14.06
CA ALA A 150 -8.54 14.40 15.07
C ALA A 150 -7.17 13.69 15.10
N ALA A 151 -6.60 13.41 13.93
CA ALA A 151 -5.27 12.85 13.79
C ALA A 151 -4.17 13.77 14.36
N GLY A 152 -4.26 15.07 14.07
CA GLY A 152 -3.34 16.07 14.61
C GLY A 152 -3.34 16.09 16.13
N SER A 153 -4.53 16.19 16.75
CA SER A 153 -4.66 16.14 18.20
C SER A 153 -4.12 14.84 18.82
N ARG A 154 -4.36 13.69 18.17
CA ARG A 154 -3.85 12.38 18.61
C ARG A 154 -2.32 12.33 18.53
N SER A 155 -1.73 12.78 17.41
CA SER A 155 -0.28 12.81 17.21
C SER A 155 0.41 13.77 18.17
N GLU A 156 -0.15 14.94 18.43
CA GLU A 156 0.39 15.91 19.39
C GLU A 156 0.28 15.43 20.84
N ALA A 157 -0.78 14.70 21.18
CA ALA A 157 -0.89 14.06 22.49
C ALA A 157 0.20 12.99 22.67
N LEU A 158 0.45 12.19 21.64
CA LEU A 158 1.52 11.19 21.63
C LEU A 158 2.90 11.85 21.74
N ASP A 159 3.19 12.86 20.92
CA ASP A 159 4.45 13.62 20.95
C ASP A 159 4.71 14.23 22.35
N ARG A 160 3.67 14.72 23.04
CA ARG A 160 3.78 15.24 24.42
C ARG A 160 3.98 14.16 25.49
N SER A 161 3.44 12.98 25.26
CA SER A 161 3.55 11.83 26.18
C SER A 161 4.81 11.01 25.96
N ALA A 162 5.45 11.15 24.80
CA ALA A 162 6.70 10.50 24.47
C ALA A 162 7.81 11.10 25.35
N LEU A 163 8.51 10.24 26.10
CA LEU A 163 9.75 10.63 26.71
C LEU A 163 10.74 11.02 25.61
N PRO A 164 11.55 12.08 25.77
CA PRO A 164 12.57 12.40 24.79
C PRO A 164 13.49 11.18 24.62
N PRO A 165 13.85 10.80 23.39
CA PRO A 165 14.76 9.69 23.16
C PRO A 165 16.06 9.98 23.91
N ARG A 166 16.51 9.04 24.75
CA ARG A 166 17.75 9.18 25.52
C ARG A 166 18.97 9.01 24.62
N SER A 167 18.80 8.52 23.39
CA SER A 167 19.85 8.44 22.38
C SER A 167 19.33 8.48 20.93
N PRO A 168 20.18 8.83 19.94
CA PRO A 168 19.81 8.84 18.52
C PRO A 168 19.37 7.48 17.95
N TRP A 169 19.78 6.36 18.56
CA TRP A 169 19.38 5.02 18.12
C TRP A 169 18.09 4.53 18.81
N GLU A 170 17.61 5.20 19.84
CA GLU A 170 16.29 4.98 20.46
C GLU A 170 15.14 5.59 19.64
N LEU A 171 15.41 6.33 18.55
CA LEU A 171 14.38 6.75 17.61
C LEU A 171 13.59 5.55 17.03
N ALA A 172 14.21 4.36 16.99
CA ALA A 172 13.56 3.11 16.61
C ALA A 172 12.54 2.59 17.66
N GLU A 173 12.62 3.06 18.91
CA GLU A 173 11.72 2.68 20.03
C GLU A 173 10.66 3.74 20.33
N THR A 174 10.66 4.86 19.60
CA THR A 174 9.58 5.85 19.64
C THR A 174 8.25 5.14 19.37
N PRO A 175 7.18 5.35 20.17
CA PRO A 175 5.91 4.68 19.94
C PRO A 175 5.47 4.92 18.50
N VAL A 176 5.52 3.87 17.68
CA VAL A 176 5.10 3.92 16.29
C VAL A 176 3.62 4.28 16.31
N LEU A 177 3.30 5.42 15.71
CA LEU A 177 1.93 5.87 15.56
C LEU A 177 1.16 4.80 14.76
N LYS A 178 0.38 3.96 15.47
CA LYS A 178 -0.38 2.88 14.85
C LYS A 178 -1.32 3.50 13.80
N LEU A 179 -1.24 3.02 12.56
CA LEU A 179 -2.15 3.43 11.51
C LEU A 179 -3.59 3.01 11.87
N PRO A 180 -4.58 3.91 11.76
CA PRO A 180 -5.99 3.58 11.94
C PRO A 180 -6.44 2.47 11.01
N GLU A 181 -7.44 1.69 11.42
CA GLU A 181 -8.02 0.65 10.57
C GLU A 181 -8.96 1.27 9.51
N ASP A 182 -9.75 2.28 9.90
CA ASP A 182 -10.63 3.02 8.99
C ASP A 182 -9.85 3.83 7.95
N ALA A 183 -10.28 3.75 6.69
CA ALA A 183 -9.56 4.33 5.57
C ALA A 183 -9.54 5.87 5.61
N LEU A 184 -10.65 6.50 6.00
CA LEU A 184 -10.74 7.95 6.18
C LEU A 184 -9.86 8.44 7.34
N GLU A 185 -9.87 7.76 8.48
CA GLU A 185 -8.98 8.12 9.59
C GLU A 185 -7.51 7.96 9.20
N ARG A 186 -7.16 6.88 8.51
CA ARG A 186 -5.81 6.63 8.01
C ARG A 186 -5.38 7.69 7.00
N ALA A 187 -6.24 8.05 6.05
CA ALA A 187 -5.97 9.14 5.11
C ALA A 187 -5.80 10.49 5.82
N GLY A 188 -6.65 10.81 6.80
CA GLY A 188 -6.53 12.02 7.61
C GLY A 188 -5.20 12.07 8.39
N LEU A 189 -4.78 10.95 8.96
CA LEU A 189 -3.49 10.83 9.64
C LEU A 189 -2.31 11.04 8.70
N LEU A 190 -2.29 10.32 7.59
CA LEU A 190 -1.20 10.40 6.63
C LEU A 190 -1.11 11.77 5.98
N LEU A 191 -2.25 12.43 5.71
CA LEU A 191 -2.27 13.81 5.23
C LEU A 191 -1.71 14.78 6.27
N TYR A 192 -2.12 14.67 7.55
CA TYR A 192 -1.56 15.48 8.63
C TYR A 192 -0.03 15.31 8.74
N LEU A 193 0.46 14.06 8.69
CA LEU A 193 1.90 13.78 8.76
C LEU A 193 2.63 14.38 7.55
N LEU A 194 2.12 14.17 6.33
CA LEU A 194 2.72 14.69 5.09
C LEU A 194 2.85 16.22 5.12
N GLU A 195 1.85 16.91 5.69
CA GLU A 195 1.87 18.36 5.82
C GLU A 195 2.84 18.87 6.90
N LYS A 196 2.95 18.15 8.01
CA LYS A 196 3.84 18.51 9.12
C LYS A 196 5.30 18.23 8.78
N ASP A 197 5.57 17.03 8.27
CA ASP A 197 6.89 16.51 7.96
C ASP A 197 6.77 15.31 7.00
N PRO A 198 7.14 15.45 5.70
CA PRO A 198 7.04 14.36 4.72
C PRO A 198 7.77 13.07 5.16
N ASP A 199 8.86 13.16 5.90
CA ASP A 199 9.61 11.99 6.36
C ASP A 199 8.79 11.18 7.37
N ARG A 200 7.99 11.85 8.22
CA ARG A 200 7.04 11.17 9.13
C ARG A 200 5.95 10.43 8.37
N PHE A 201 5.49 10.96 7.23
CA PHE A 201 4.55 10.25 6.37
C PHE A 201 5.17 8.97 5.81
N TYR A 202 6.36 9.06 5.21
CA TYR A 202 7.04 7.90 4.62
C TYR A 202 7.33 6.82 5.66
N TRP A 203 7.78 7.23 6.85
CA TRP A 203 8.02 6.32 7.96
C TRP A 203 6.73 5.68 8.50
N ALA A 204 5.62 6.43 8.60
CA ALA A 204 4.35 5.88 9.05
C ALA A 204 3.77 4.84 8.08
N VAL A 205 3.90 5.07 6.77
CA VAL A 205 3.50 4.07 5.75
C VAL A 205 4.38 2.82 5.85
N GLU A 206 5.68 2.99 6.03
CA GLU A 206 6.62 1.89 6.17
C GLU A 206 6.33 1.07 7.44
N ALA A 207 6.19 1.72 8.59
CA ALA A 207 5.97 1.06 9.87
C ALA A 207 4.56 0.45 10.02
N GLY A 208 3.56 1.03 9.35
CA GLY A 208 2.19 0.53 9.36
C GLY A 208 1.91 -0.63 8.40
N SER A 209 2.86 -0.93 7.51
CA SER A 209 2.74 -2.02 6.54
C SER A 209 3.46 -3.27 7.06
N ALA A 210 2.80 -4.43 7.00
CA ALA A 210 3.41 -5.71 7.34
C ALA A 210 4.36 -6.16 6.21
N TRP A 211 5.51 -5.50 6.12
CA TRP A 211 6.50 -5.81 5.09
C TRP A 211 7.04 -7.22 5.25
N PRO A 212 7.06 -8.03 4.19
CA PRO A 212 7.80 -9.29 4.20
C PRO A 212 9.26 -9.03 4.57
N ARG A 213 9.83 -9.91 5.40
CA ARG A 213 11.27 -9.88 5.72
C ARG A 213 12.05 -9.87 4.41
N GLY A 214 12.78 -8.78 4.16
CA GLY A 214 13.60 -8.62 2.97
C GLY A 214 12.98 -7.81 1.83
N SER A 215 11.94 -7.01 2.10
CA SER A 215 11.54 -5.92 1.21
C SER A 215 12.75 -5.00 0.97
N ALA A 216 13.03 -4.69 -0.29
CA ALA A 216 14.18 -3.87 -0.68
C ALA A 216 13.71 -2.50 -1.14
N ARG A 217 14.54 -1.49 -0.89
CA ARG A 217 14.33 -0.14 -1.42
C ARG A 217 14.80 -0.06 -2.86
N LEU A 218 14.16 0.80 -3.66
CA LEU A 218 14.58 0.98 -5.05
C LEU A 218 16.05 1.44 -5.13
N SER A 219 16.46 2.38 -4.27
CA SER A 219 17.84 2.86 -4.22
C SER A 219 18.84 1.75 -3.92
N GLU A 220 18.51 0.82 -3.01
CA GLU A 220 19.38 -0.32 -2.68
C GLU A 220 19.53 -1.28 -3.87
N ILE A 221 18.47 -1.42 -4.68
CA ILE A 221 18.47 -2.23 -5.90
C ILE A 221 19.34 -1.55 -6.96
N GLU A 222 19.18 -0.26 -7.17
CA GLU A 222 19.95 0.54 -8.13
C GLU A 222 21.45 0.55 -7.78
N ASP A 223 21.78 0.73 -6.50
CA ASP A 223 23.15 0.63 -5.99
C ASP A 223 23.72 -0.77 -6.23
N LEU A 224 22.95 -1.81 -5.95
CA LEU A 224 23.39 -3.18 -6.16
C LEU A 224 23.63 -3.47 -7.66
N TYR A 225 22.76 -2.99 -8.56
CA TYR A 225 22.99 -3.13 -10.00
C TYR A 225 24.24 -2.39 -10.47
N SER A 226 24.45 -1.18 -9.97
CA SER A 226 25.63 -0.36 -10.29
C SER A 226 26.92 -1.07 -9.87
N LEU A 227 26.91 -1.77 -8.73
CA LEU A 227 28.09 -2.45 -8.19
C LEU A 227 28.27 -3.90 -8.70
N ARG A 228 27.18 -4.62 -8.96
CA ARG A 228 27.14 -6.08 -9.13
C ARG A 228 26.21 -6.56 -10.25
N GLY A 229 25.80 -5.69 -11.17
CA GLY A 229 24.86 -6.03 -12.24
C GLY A 229 25.31 -7.22 -13.11
N VAL A 230 26.61 -7.31 -13.41
CA VAL A 230 27.19 -8.44 -14.15
C VAL A 230 27.07 -9.76 -13.36
N ASP A 231 27.34 -9.73 -12.06
CA ASP A 231 27.20 -10.91 -11.19
C ASP A 231 25.74 -11.36 -11.08
N ILE A 232 24.80 -10.41 -10.94
CA ILE A 232 23.36 -10.68 -10.91
C ILE A 232 22.88 -11.29 -12.24
N ALA A 233 23.35 -10.75 -13.37
CA ALA A 233 23.00 -11.27 -14.69
C ALA A 233 23.51 -12.70 -14.90
N ALA A 234 24.64 -13.07 -14.28
CA ALA A 234 25.21 -14.41 -14.38
C ALA A 234 24.49 -15.47 -13.51
N LEU A 235 23.66 -15.05 -12.53
CA LEU A 235 22.91 -15.98 -11.68
C LEU A 235 21.92 -16.81 -12.52
N ARG A 236 21.91 -18.14 -12.32
CA ARG A 236 20.93 -19.01 -13.00
C ARG A 236 19.63 -19.19 -12.20
N VAL A 237 19.74 -19.16 -10.89
CA VAL A 237 18.62 -19.36 -9.94
C VAL A 237 18.58 -18.21 -8.94
N PRO A 238 17.39 -17.86 -8.42
CA PRO A 238 17.28 -16.86 -7.37
C PRO A 238 18.01 -17.34 -6.10
N PRO A 239 18.70 -16.45 -5.38
CA PRO A 239 19.39 -16.82 -4.15
C PRO A 239 18.41 -17.17 -3.02
N GLU A 240 18.78 -18.21 -2.27
CA GLU A 240 18.06 -18.71 -1.10
C GLU A 240 18.78 -18.35 0.21
N GLY A 241 18.14 -18.62 1.35
CA GLY A 241 18.69 -18.34 2.67
C GLY A 241 18.73 -16.86 3.06
N PRO A 242 19.41 -16.50 4.18
CA PRO A 242 19.47 -15.12 4.67
C PRO A 242 20.52 -14.27 3.94
N TYR A 243 21.60 -14.88 3.45
CA TYR A 243 22.72 -14.19 2.80
C TYR A 243 23.22 -14.95 1.57
N THR A 244 23.70 -14.20 0.59
CA THR A 244 24.35 -14.73 -0.61
C THR A 244 25.63 -13.95 -0.91
N THR A 245 26.52 -14.52 -1.70
CA THR A 245 27.81 -13.91 -2.05
C THR A 245 27.84 -13.55 -3.52
N LEU A 246 28.11 -12.27 -3.82
CA LEU A 246 28.34 -11.76 -5.18
C LEU A 246 29.69 -11.03 -5.22
N GLY A 247 30.54 -11.34 -6.22
CA GLY A 247 31.84 -10.70 -6.36
C GLY A 247 32.69 -10.74 -5.08
N GLY A 248 32.64 -11.86 -4.32
CA GLY A 248 33.38 -12.04 -3.07
C GLY A 248 32.84 -11.28 -1.84
N ARG A 249 31.70 -10.58 -1.95
CA ARG A 249 31.06 -9.88 -0.82
C ARG A 249 29.71 -10.48 -0.46
N ARG A 250 29.38 -10.45 0.82
CA ARG A 250 28.11 -10.95 1.36
C ARG A 250 27.03 -9.88 1.26
N TYR A 251 25.86 -10.24 0.75
CA TYR A 251 24.66 -9.41 0.65
C TYR A 251 23.48 -10.14 1.27
N ALA A 252 22.44 -9.40 1.68
CA ALA A 252 21.16 -10.00 2.03
C ALA A 252 20.57 -10.72 0.81
N SER A 253 20.22 -12.00 0.94
CA SER A 253 19.67 -12.77 -0.19
C SER A 253 18.38 -12.17 -0.72
N SER A 254 17.60 -11.48 0.12
CA SER A 254 16.37 -10.83 -0.30
C SER A 254 16.61 -9.69 -1.28
N LEU A 255 17.58 -8.81 -1.01
CA LEU A 255 17.98 -7.74 -1.92
C LEU A 255 18.46 -8.30 -3.26
N VAL A 256 19.31 -9.33 -3.22
CA VAL A 256 19.84 -9.95 -4.44
C VAL A 256 18.75 -10.70 -5.21
N ARG A 257 17.81 -11.36 -4.53
CA ARG A 257 16.66 -12.02 -5.16
C ARG A 257 15.73 -11.02 -5.82
N THR A 258 15.47 -9.91 -5.15
CA THR A 258 14.72 -8.78 -5.67
C THR A 258 15.37 -8.23 -6.94
N ALA A 259 16.68 -7.93 -6.90
CA ALA A 259 17.42 -7.54 -8.09
C ALA A 259 17.35 -8.63 -9.18
N PHE A 260 17.59 -9.89 -8.85
CA PHE A 260 17.47 -11.01 -9.80
C PHE A 260 16.10 -11.06 -10.50
N LEU A 261 15.00 -10.82 -9.79
CA LEU A 261 13.64 -10.81 -10.36
C LEU A 261 13.41 -9.61 -11.30
N LEU A 262 14.14 -8.51 -11.10
CA LEU A 262 14.05 -7.29 -11.89
C LEU A 262 15.09 -7.20 -13.04
N ARG A 263 15.93 -8.23 -13.25
CA ARG A 263 17.07 -8.17 -14.20
C ARG A 263 16.72 -8.09 -15.68
N GLY A 264 15.42 -8.05 -15.99
CA GLY A 264 14.93 -7.80 -17.35
C GLY A 264 15.19 -6.37 -17.78
N SER A 265 15.50 -6.16 -19.06
CA SER A 265 15.72 -4.82 -19.64
C SER A 265 14.45 -3.98 -19.47
N GLY A 266 14.46 -3.09 -18.49
CA GLY A 266 13.42 -2.09 -18.27
C GLY A 266 12.46 -2.33 -17.11
N GLU A 267 12.64 -3.34 -16.24
CA GLU A 267 11.79 -3.45 -15.04
C GLU A 267 12.14 -2.38 -14.00
N VAL A 268 13.44 -2.11 -13.78
CA VAL A 268 13.91 -1.01 -12.92
C VAL A 268 13.52 0.36 -13.51
N GLU A 269 13.57 0.49 -14.84
CA GLU A 269 13.13 1.71 -15.51
C GLU A 269 11.62 1.91 -15.35
N ARG A 270 10.81 0.86 -15.58
CA ARG A 270 9.35 0.92 -15.35
C ARG A 270 9.01 1.23 -13.90
N LEU A 271 9.78 0.69 -12.96
CA LEU A 271 9.70 1.03 -11.54
C LEU A 271 9.94 2.53 -11.33
N ARG A 272 11.04 3.04 -11.88
CA ARG A 272 11.41 4.44 -11.79
C ARG A 272 10.35 5.33 -12.42
N GLU A 273 9.94 5.07 -13.66
CA GLU A 273 8.89 5.82 -14.35
C GLU A 273 7.56 5.82 -13.58
N GLY A 274 7.19 4.67 -13.00
CA GLY A 274 6.00 4.54 -12.16
C GLY A 274 6.06 5.38 -10.88
N LEU A 275 7.26 5.56 -10.30
CA LEU A 275 7.50 6.31 -9.07
C LEU A 275 7.84 7.79 -9.30
N GLU A 276 8.57 8.14 -10.36
CA GLU A 276 9.01 9.49 -10.73
C GLU A 276 7.84 10.45 -10.95
N ALA A 277 6.70 9.92 -11.38
CA ALA A 277 5.47 10.69 -11.45
C ALA A 277 5.06 11.30 -10.08
N TYR A 278 5.70 10.91 -8.96
CA TYR A 278 5.32 11.29 -7.59
C TYR A 278 6.41 11.95 -6.75
N ASP A 279 7.70 11.83 -7.09
CA ASP A 279 8.80 12.30 -6.22
C ASP A 279 8.88 13.82 -6.03
N SER A 280 8.91 14.62 -7.11
CA SER A 280 9.10 16.08 -7.01
C SER A 280 7.96 16.90 -7.61
N VAL A 281 7.46 16.49 -8.78
CA VAL A 281 6.27 17.08 -9.43
C VAL A 281 5.00 16.75 -8.62
N GLY A 282 4.97 15.57 -7.98
CA GLY A 282 3.87 15.11 -7.15
C GLY A 282 3.64 15.97 -5.90
N LEU A 283 4.70 16.37 -5.18
CA LEU A 283 4.59 17.19 -3.97
C LEU A 283 4.05 18.60 -4.25
N ALA A 284 4.48 19.23 -5.34
CA ALA A 284 3.95 20.54 -5.74
C ALA A 284 2.46 20.46 -6.12
N ALA A 285 2.07 19.43 -6.88
CA ALA A 285 0.68 19.16 -7.24
C ALA A 285 -0.18 18.88 -5.99
N MET A 286 0.33 18.07 -5.06
CA MET A 286 -0.31 17.77 -3.78
C MET A 286 -0.53 19.03 -2.95
N ARG A 287 0.50 19.87 -2.75
CA ARG A 287 0.37 21.14 -2.02
C ARG A 287 -0.67 22.07 -2.65
N SER A 288 -0.68 22.16 -3.99
CA SER A 288 -1.69 22.93 -4.72
C SER A 288 -3.10 22.38 -4.48
N ALA A 289 -3.28 21.06 -4.50
CA ALA A 289 -4.56 20.41 -4.24
C ALA A 289 -5.03 20.61 -2.79
N ILE A 290 -4.15 20.46 -1.80
CA ILE A 290 -4.43 20.75 -0.38
C ILE A 290 -4.91 22.19 -0.20
N ASN A 291 -4.24 23.16 -0.83
CA ASN A 291 -4.64 24.57 -0.74
C ASN A 291 -5.99 24.85 -1.41
N ARG A 292 -6.32 24.17 -2.51
CA ARG A 292 -7.67 24.26 -3.11
C ARG A 292 -8.72 23.68 -2.18
N TRP A 293 -8.49 22.48 -1.65
CA TRP A 293 -9.39 21.82 -0.71
C TRP A 293 -9.68 22.68 0.53
N ARG A 294 -8.64 23.21 1.19
CA ARG A 294 -8.80 24.09 2.36
C ARG A 294 -9.65 25.31 2.08
N ARG A 295 -9.46 25.94 0.91
CA ARG A 295 -10.27 27.09 0.49
C ARG A 295 -11.72 26.70 0.18
N ALA A 296 -11.97 25.46 -0.23
CA ALA A 296 -13.33 24.97 -0.49
C ALA A 296 -14.06 24.66 0.82
N VAL A 297 -13.39 24.06 1.81
CA VAL A 297 -13.98 23.72 3.13
C VAL A 297 -14.10 24.92 4.07
N GLY A 298 -13.23 25.93 3.93
CA GLY A 298 -13.26 27.15 4.73
C GLY A 298 -14.26 28.21 4.26
N LYS A 299 -14.97 27.95 3.15
CA LYS A 299 -16.07 28.78 2.64
C LYS A 299 -17.39 28.24 3.16
#